data_AF-A0A1Y4MMI3-F1
#
_entry.id   AF-A0A1Y4MMI3-F1
#
_cell.length_a   1.000
_cell.length_b   1.000
_cell.length_c   1.000
_cell.angle_alpha   90.00
_cell.angle_beta   90.00
_cell.angle_gamma   90.00
#
_symmetry.space_group_name_H-M   'P 1'
#
loop_
_entity.id
_entity.type
_entity.pdbx_description
1 polymer ?
#
loop_
_entity_poly.entity_id
_entity_poly.type
_entity_poly.pdbx_seq_one_letter_code
_entity_poly.pdbx_strand_id
1 'polypeptide(L)'
;MRFVEIEFLLKDSPEILTIHEAAALTRSSESYLRHLIQTDRLPCFKVGRNYRVIKWDVVQCFVEKPVPSIPVEPPKPVFKRLVK
;
A
#
# COMPACT_ATOMS: atom_id res chain seq x y z
N MET A 1 11.54 -12.83 -1.79
CA MET A 1 12.52 -11.73 -1.98
C MET A 1 12.95 -11.25 -0.61
N ARG A 2 14.24 -10.93 -0.41
CA ARG A 2 14.71 -10.43 0.89
C ARG A 2 14.55 -8.92 0.96
N PHE A 3 14.18 -8.39 2.14
CA PHE A 3 13.97 -6.97 2.43
C PHE A 3 15.04 -6.05 1.81
N VAL A 4 16.30 -6.45 1.95
CA VAL A 4 17.48 -5.70 1.53
C VAL A 4 17.58 -5.52 0.00
N GLU A 5 17.06 -6.46 -0.78
CA GLU A 5 17.07 -6.38 -2.25
C GLU A 5 16.06 -5.35 -2.76
N ILE A 6 14.94 -5.19 -2.05
CA ILE A 6 13.84 -4.30 -2.41
C ILE A 6 14.24 -2.85 -2.12
N GLU A 7 14.71 -2.53 -0.90
CA GLU A 7 15.15 -1.16 -0.56
C GLU A 7 16.23 -0.63 -1.52
N PHE A 8 17.19 -1.48 -1.92
CA PHE A 8 18.25 -1.08 -2.85
C PHE A 8 17.68 -0.75 -4.24
N LEU A 9 16.74 -1.55 -4.75
CA LEU A 9 16.07 -1.29 -6.04
C LEU A 9 15.20 -0.03 -6.02
N LEU A 10 14.71 0.36 -4.85
CA LEU A 10 13.79 1.48 -4.66
C LEU A 10 14.51 2.80 -4.32
N LYS A 11 15.83 2.79 -4.12
CA LYS A 11 16.60 3.95 -3.64
C LYS A 11 16.50 5.16 -4.57
N ASP A 12 16.56 4.95 -5.88
CA ASP A 12 16.50 6.00 -6.91
C ASP A 12 15.11 6.20 -7.51
N SER A 13 14.11 5.43 -7.04
CA SER A 13 12.74 5.52 -7.55
C SER A 13 11.93 6.62 -6.84
N PRO A 14 10.98 7.26 -7.56
CA PRO A 14 10.12 8.28 -6.98
C PRO A 14 9.29 7.71 -5.83
N GLU A 15 8.92 8.58 -4.89
CA GLU A 15 8.14 8.19 -3.70
C GLU A 15 6.73 7.69 -4.06
N ILE A 16 6.20 8.12 -5.21
CA ILE A 16 4.91 7.71 -5.73
C ILE A 16 5.12 6.91 -7.00
N LEU A 17 4.56 5.71 -7.04
CA LEU A 17 4.71 4.75 -8.14
C LEU A 17 3.37 4.52 -8.84
N THR A 18 3.41 4.30 -10.15
CA THR A 18 2.35 3.58 -10.86
C THR A 18 2.30 2.11 -10.43
N ILE A 19 1.18 1.46 -10.72
CA ILE A 19 1.07 -0.01 -10.60
C ILE A 19 2.12 -0.73 -11.45
N HIS A 20 2.43 -0.19 -12.63
CA HIS A 20 3.43 -0.78 -13.52
C HIS A 20 4.84 -0.70 -12.92
N GLU A 21 5.25 0.46 -12.41
CA GLU A 21 6.55 0.64 -11.75
C GLU A 21 6.65 -0.20 -10.48
N ALA A 22 5.60 -0.21 -9.65
CA ALA A 22 5.55 -1.04 -8.46
C ALA A 22 5.65 -2.54 -8.80
N ALA A 23 5.01 -3.00 -9.87
CA ALA A 23 5.09 -4.39 -10.35
C ALA A 23 6.52 -4.74 -10.79
N ALA A 24 7.17 -3.85 -11.55
CA ALA A 24 8.55 -4.04 -11.97
C ALA A 24 9.53 -4.11 -10.79
N LEU A 25 9.37 -3.22 -9.80
CA LEU A 25 10.24 -3.13 -8.62
C LEU A 25 10.07 -4.33 -7.68
N THR A 26 8.83 -4.79 -7.48
CA THR A 26 8.52 -5.95 -6.63
C THR A 26 8.60 -7.29 -7.36
N ARG A 27 8.93 -7.28 -8.67
CA ARG A 27 8.85 -8.44 -9.57
C ARG A 27 7.54 -9.23 -9.44
N SER A 28 6.45 -8.50 -9.24
CA SER A 28 5.10 -9.05 -9.11
C SER A 28 4.27 -8.74 -10.34
N SER A 29 3.14 -9.43 -10.51
CA SER A 29 2.22 -9.08 -11.59
C SER A 29 1.40 -7.84 -11.22
N GLU A 30 1.06 -7.01 -12.22
CA GLU A 30 0.15 -5.89 -12.01
C GLU A 30 -1.23 -6.36 -11.50
N SER A 31 -1.68 -7.54 -11.96
CA SER A 31 -2.94 -8.15 -11.51
C SER A 31 -2.91 -8.46 -10.02
N TYR A 32 -1.77 -8.92 -9.49
CA TYR A 32 -1.59 -9.15 -8.06
C TYR A 32 -1.66 -7.83 -7.26
N LEU A 33 -0.97 -6.78 -7.72
CA LEU A 33 -1.06 -5.46 -7.07
C LEU A 33 -2.48 -4.88 -7.11
N ARG A 34 -3.21 -5.05 -8.23
CA ARG A 34 -4.62 -4.66 -8.31
C ARG A 34 -5.48 -5.45 -7.33
N HIS A 35 -5.21 -6.75 -7.15
CA HIS A 35 -5.90 -7.57 -6.17
C HIS A 35 -5.61 -7.10 -4.73
N LEU A 36 -4.37 -6.74 -4.40
CA LEU A 36 -4.01 -6.17 -3.10
C LEU A 36 -4.73 -4.84 -2.83
N ILE A 37 -4.86 -4.01 -3.86
CA ILE A 37 -5.64 -2.76 -3.79
C ILE A 37 -7.12 -3.05 -3.54
N GLN A 38 -7.70 -4.01 -4.27
CA GLN A 38 -9.11 -4.38 -4.12
C GLN A 38 -9.44 -5.04 -2.77
N THR A 39 -8.43 -5.60 -2.10
CA THR A 39 -8.56 -6.25 -0.79
C THR A 39 -8.10 -5.35 0.36
N ASP A 40 -7.89 -4.06 0.11
CA ASP A 40 -7.39 -3.06 1.06
C ASP A 40 -6.06 -3.44 1.74
N ARG A 41 -5.27 -4.32 1.11
CA ARG A 41 -3.95 -4.77 1.57
C ARG A 41 -2.82 -3.85 1.09
N LEU A 42 -3.08 -3.04 0.05
CA LEU A 42 -2.13 -2.06 -0.47
C LEU A 42 -2.84 -0.71 -0.61
N PRO A 43 -2.52 0.27 0.26
CA PRO A 43 -3.02 1.63 0.12
C PRO A 43 -2.70 2.21 -1.25
N CYS A 44 -3.69 2.85 -1.85
CA CYS A 44 -3.53 3.53 -3.13
C CYS A 44 -4.42 4.77 -3.20
N PHE A 45 -4.10 5.66 -4.12
CA PHE A 45 -4.95 6.78 -4.49
C PHE A 45 -5.08 6.86 -6.01
N LYS A 46 -6.21 7.41 -6.46
CA LYS A 46 -6.53 7.48 -7.88
C LYS A 46 -6.21 8.86 -8.43
N VAL A 47 -5.45 8.90 -9.52
CA VAL A 47 -5.14 10.12 -10.27
C VAL A 47 -5.66 9.94 -11.69
N GLY A 48 -6.80 10.58 -11.97
CA GLY A 48 -7.54 10.37 -13.21
C GLY A 48 -8.02 8.92 -13.35
N ARG A 49 -7.49 8.20 -14.35
CA ARG A 49 -7.81 6.78 -14.59
C ARG A 49 -6.80 5.80 -13.98
N ASN A 50 -5.69 6.30 -13.43
CA ASN A 50 -4.59 5.47 -12.97
C ASN A 50 -4.53 5.40 -11.44
N TYR A 51 -4.14 4.24 -10.93
CA TYR A 51 -3.82 4.06 -9.51
C TYR A 51 -2.35 4.43 -9.27
N ARG A 52 -2.12 5.09 -8.12
CA ARG A 52 -0.82 5.46 -7.59
C ARG A 52 -0.68 4.86 -6.20
N VAL A 53 0.52 4.37 -5.89
CA VAL A 53 0.86 3.75 -4.61
C VAL A 53 2.10 4.42 -4.05
N ILE A 54 2.17 4.51 -2.72
CA ILE A 54 3.35 5.05 -2.04
C ILE A 54 4.41 3.94 -1.98
N LYS A 55 5.64 4.31 -2.29
CA LYS A 55 6.80 3.43 -2.28
C LYS A 55 6.94 2.68 -0.95
N TRP A 56 6.80 3.40 0.15
CA TRP A 56 6.86 2.85 1.51
C TRP A 56 5.82 1.75 1.73
N ASP A 57 4.56 2.01 1.34
CA ASP A 57 3.47 1.04 1.53
C ASP A 57 3.68 -0.22 0.69
N VAL A 58 4.24 -0.09 -0.51
CA VAL A 58 4.63 -1.25 -1.32
C VAL A 58 5.71 -2.07 -0.62
N VAL A 59 6.73 -1.44 -0.02
CA VAL A 59 7.74 -2.18 0.74
C VAL A 59 7.09 -2.89 1.93
N GLN A 60 6.32 -2.19 2.75
CA GLN A 60 5.67 -2.76 3.93
C GLN A 60 4.77 -3.95 3.57
N CYS A 61 3.97 -3.83 2.51
CA CYS A 61 3.07 -4.88 2.05
C CYS A 61 3.79 -6.20 1.69
N PHE A 62 5.02 -6.14 1.19
CA PHE A 62 5.81 -7.31 0.80
C PHE A 62 6.74 -7.82 1.90
N VAL A 63 7.00 -6.98 2.91
CA VAL A 63 7.88 -7.29 4.03
C VAL A 63 7.10 -7.92 5.17
N GLU A 64 5.93 -7.38 5.48
CA GLU A 64 5.02 -7.98 6.42
C GLU A 64 4.43 -9.25 5.77
N LYS A 65 4.81 -10.42 6.29
CA LYS A 65 3.96 -11.61 6.13
C LYS A 65 2.54 -11.20 6.49
N PRO A 66 1.51 -11.63 5.75
CA PRO A 66 0.14 -11.14 5.91
C PRO A 66 -0.23 -11.19 7.38
N VAL A 67 -0.29 -10.00 8.00
CA VAL A 67 -0.75 -9.89 9.38
C VAL A 67 -2.18 -10.44 9.36
N PRO A 68 -2.52 -11.41 10.22
CA PRO A 68 -3.88 -11.89 10.32
C PRO A 68 -4.76 -10.68 10.61
N SER A 69 -5.81 -10.55 9.81
CA SER A 69 -6.85 -9.54 9.89
C SER A 69 -7.41 -9.47 11.32
N ILE A 70 -6.85 -8.59 12.14
CA ILE A 70 -7.58 -8.08 13.29
C ILE A 70 -8.55 -7.07 12.68
N PRO A 71 -9.88 -7.26 12.80
CA PRO A 71 -10.83 -6.23 12.42
C PRO A 71 -10.57 -5.03 13.33
N VAL A 72 -9.81 -4.06 12.86
CA VAL A 72 -9.75 -2.76 13.54
C VAL A 72 -11.08 -2.10 13.22
N GLU A 73 -12.07 -2.28 14.11
CA GLU A 73 -13.28 -1.47 14.08
C GLU A 73 -12.85 -0.01 13.93
N PRO A 74 -13.39 0.74 12.94
CA PRO A 74 -13.05 2.14 12.81
C PRO A 74 -13.35 2.82 14.15
N PRO A 75 -12.44 3.67 14.67
CA PRO A 75 -12.65 4.31 15.95
C PRO A 75 -13.98 5.04 15.90
N LYS A 76 -14.93 4.61 16.76
CA LYS A 76 -16.26 5.20 16.82
C LYS A 76 -16.10 6.70 17.00
N PRO A 77 -16.71 7.53 16.13
CA PRO A 77 -16.58 8.98 16.25
C PRO A 77 -17.12 9.39 17.62
N VAL A 78 -16.23 9.84 18.50
CA VAL A 78 -16.61 10.39 19.79
C VAL A 78 -17.18 11.77 19.54
N PHE A 79 -18.48 11.83 19.27
CA PHE A 79 -19.22 13.09 19.27
C PHE A 79 -19.30 13.59 20.71
N LYS A 80 -18.30 14.36 21.14
CA LYS A 80 -18.41 15.18 22.35
C LYS A 80 -19.49 16.23 22.08
N ARG A 81 -20.69 16.04 22.64
CA ARG A 81 -21.69 17.11 22.72
C ARG A 81 -21.07 18.26 23.52
N LEU A 82 -20.88 19.40 22.86
CA LEU A 82 -20.69 20.68 23.53
C LEU A 82 -21.99 20.99 24.27
N VAL A 83 -21.95 20.86 25.59
CA VAL A 83 -23.00 21.40 26.46
C VAL A 83 -22.76 22.91 26.52
N LYS A 84 -23.79 23.69 26.18
CA LYS A 84 -23.80 25.15 26.22
C LYS A 84 -23.75 25.67 27.66
#